data_AF-A0A946MYM0-F1
#
_entry.id   AF-A0A946MYM0-F1
#
_cell.length_a   1.000
_cell.length_b   1.000
_cell.length_c   1.000
_cell.angle_alpha   90.00
_cell.angle_beta   90.00
_cell.angle_gamma   90.00
#
_symmetry.space_group_name_H-M   'P 1'
#
loop_
_entity.id
_entity.type
_entity.pdbx_description
1 polymer ?
#
loop_
_entity_poly.entity_id
_entity_poly.type
_entity_poly.pdbx_seq_one_letter_code
_entity_poly.pdbx_strand_id
1 'polypeptide(L)'
;VIVGGSGNNLGAVLGGFVIWFFWVQVEPIGQLLMTVATMGLDDSSPLKLHLLDSVAHMRLLTMGLILLLVLRFSPRGLLPEK
;
A
#
# COMPACT_ATOMS: atom_id res chain seq x y z
N VAL A 1 1.63 -7.79 17.39
CA VAL A 1 0.59 -7.06 16.62
C VAL A 1 1.26 -5.84 16.00
N ILE A 2 1.76 -5.95 14.77
CA ILE A 2 2.87 -5.11 14.26
C ILE A 2 2.47 -3.65 14.02
N VAL A 3 1.25 -3.39 13.52
CA VAL A 3 0.82 -2.03 13.15
C VAL A 3 0.00 -1.35 14.25
N GLY A 4 -0.75 -2.16 15.01
CA GLY A 4 -1.72 -1.70 16.00
C GLY A 4 -1.16 -1.33 17.38
N GLY A 5 0.07 -1.72 17.69
CA GLY A 5 0.58 -1.72 19.07
C GLY A 5 0.26 -3.03 19.81
N SER A 6 1.09 -3.36 20.81
CA SER A 6 1.04 -4.64 21.53
C SER A 6 0.05 -4.67 22.70
N GLY A 7 -0.43 -3.53 23.18
CA GLY A 7 -1.12 -3.44 24.47
C GLY A 7 -2.65 -3.28 24.44
N ASN A 8 -3.33 -3.26 23.28
CA ASN A 8 -4.80 -3.12 23.26
C ASN A 8 -5.49 -3.72 22.00
N ASN A 9 -6.66 -4.33 22.19
CA ASN A 9 -7.51 -4.92 21.14
C ASN A 9 -7.94 -3.90 20.08
N LEU A 10 -8.21 -2.65 20.47
CA LEU A 10 -8.54 -1.55 19.53
C LEU A 10 -7.39 -1.27 18.55
N GLY A 11 -6.16 -1.28 19.05
CA GLY A 11 -4.97 -1.14 18.23
C GLY A 11 -4.86 -2.28 17.22
N ALA A 12 -5.08 -3.52 17.66
CA ALA A 12 -5.08 -4.69 16.78
C ALA A 12 -6.12 -4.63 15.66
N VAL A 13 -7.36 -4.22 15.97
CA VAL A 13 -8.43 -4.04 14.97
C VAL A 13 -8.09 -2.94 13.98
N LEU A 14 -7.60 -1.78 14.47
CA LEU A 14 -7.22 -0.67 13.61
C LEU A 14 -6.03 -1.03 12.71
N GLY A 15 -5.02 -1.72 13.25
CA GLY A 15 -3.88 -2.20 12.49
C GLY A 15 -4.27 -3.21 11.40
N GLY A 16 -5.17 -4.15 11.73
CA GLY A 16 -5.73 -5.09 10.76
C GLY A 16 -6.53 -4.39 9.66
N PHE A 17 -7.36 -3.41 10.04
CA PHE A 17 -8.12 -2.59 9.11
C PHE A 17 -7.23 -1.81 8.15
N VAL A 18 -6.15 -1.18 8.64
CA VAL A 18 -5.19 -0.44 7.81
C VAL A 18 -4.54 -1.36 6.78
N ILE A 19 -4.01 -2.51 7.20
CA ILE A 19 -3.39 -3.47 6.27
C ILE A 19 -4.41 -3.94 5.23
N TRP A 20 -5.62 -4.32 5.66
CA TRP A 20 -6.68 -4.75 4.76
C TRP A 20 -7.09 -3.65 3.77
N PHE A 21 -7.28 -2.42 4.26
CA PHE A 21 -7.68 -1.27 3.45
C PHE A 21 -6.65 -1.00 2.36
N PHE A 22 -5.38 -0.89 2.73
CA PHE A 22 -4.32 -0.67 1.74
C PHE A 22 -4.14 -1.86 0.81
N TRP A 23 -4.27 -3.10 1.29
CA TRP A 23 -4.23 -4.28 0.43
C TRP A 23 -5.26 -4.21 -0.70
N VAL A 24 -6.49 -3.77 -0.40
CA VAL A 24 -7.57 -3.61 -1.38
C VAL A 24 -7.35 -2.38 -2.27
N GLN A 25 -6.93 -1.24 -1.69
CA GLN A 25 -6.80 0.03 -2.42
C GLN A 25 -5.56 0.11 -3.32
N VAL A 26 -4.54 -0.71 -3.08
CA VAL A 26 -3.29 -0.67 -3.85
C VAL A 26 -3.48 -1.01 -5.32
N GLU A 27 -4.35 -1.95 -5.64
CA GLU A 27 -4.59 -2.34 -7.02
C GLU A 27 -5.23 -1.22 -7.85
N PRO A 28 -6.36 -0.60 -7.43
CA PRO A 28 -6.94 0.51 -8.18
C PRO A 28 -6.02 1.74 -8.20
N ILE A 29 -5.28 2.03 -7.11
CA ILE A 29 -4.30 3.13 -7.10
C ILE A 29 -3.15 2.86 -8.07
N GLY A 30 -2.62 1.63 -8.08
CA GLY A 30 -1.53 1.22 -8.98
C GLY A 30 -1.94 1.31 -10.45
N GLN A 31 -3.15 0.85 -10.79
CA GLN A 31 -3.72 1.00 -12.12
C GLN A 31 -3.89 2.48 -12.48
N LEU A 32 -4.51 3.28 -11.61
CA LEU A 32 -4.72 4.70 -11.85
C LEU A 32 -3.40 5.45 -12.05
N LEU A 33 -2.38 5.17 -11.23
CA LEU A 33 -1.05 5.77 -11.36
C LEU A 33 -0.40 5.44 -12.71
N MET A 34 -0.46 4.18 -13.15
CA MET A 34 0.10 3.81 -14.45
C MET A 34 -0.72 4.37 -15.62
N THR A 35 -2.04 4.45 -15.50
CA THR A 35 -2.88 5.11 -16.49
C THR A 35 -2.53 6.58 -16.60
N VAL A 36 -2.43 7.32 -15.48
CA VAL A 36 -2.03 8.74 -15.45
C VAL A 36 -0.62 8.92 -16.02
N ALA A 37 0.34 8.10 -15.61
CA ALA A 37 1.71 8.17 -16.11
C ALA A 37 1.81 7.90 -17.62
N THR A 38 0.88 7.12 -18.18
CA THR A 38 0.85 6.76 -19.61
C THR A 38 -0.19 7.55 -20.43
N MET A 39 -0.85 8.56 -19.86
CA MET A 39 -1.86 9.39 -20.55
C MET A 39 -1.30 10.09 -21.79
N GLY A 40 0.00 10.40 -21.82
CA GLY A 40 0.66 11.05 -22.96
C GLY A 40 1.27 10.08 -23.98
N LEU A 41 1.13 8.76 -23.80
CA LEU A 41 1.78 7.74 -24.61
C LEU A 41 0.77 6.98 -25.46
N ASP A 42 1.13 6.75 -26.73
CA ASP A 42 0.30 6.03 -27.68
C ASP A 42 -0.05 4.61 -27.20
N ASP A 43 -1.27 4.16 -27.47
CA ASP A 43 -1.82 2.88 -27.00
C ASP A 43 -1.04 1.67 -27.53
N SER A 44 -0.37 1.83 -28.68
CA SER A 44 0.45 0.79 -29.30
C SER A 44 1.90 0.76 -28.79
N SER A 45 2.30 1.67 -27.91
CA SER A 45 3.68 1.77 -27.44
C SER A 45 4.05 0.55 -26.58
N PRO A 46 5.14 -0.18 -26.91
CA PRO A 46 5.64 -1.29 -26.09
C PRO A 46 5.94 -0.89 -24.64
N LEU A 47 6.30 0.39 -24.44
CA LEU A 47 6.61 0.97 -23.15
C LEU A 47 5.34 1.08 -22.27
N LYS A 48 4.19 1.42 -22.86
CA LYS A 48 2.90 1.47 -22.16
C LYS A 48 2.47 0.09 -21.68
N LEU A 49 2.56 -0.90 -22.56
CA LEU A 49 2.22 -2.29 -22.24
C LEU A 49 3.11 -2.84 -21.10
N HIS A 50 4.40 -2.55 -21.14
CA HIS A 50 5.33 -2.97 -20.09
C HIS A 50 5.05 -2.29 -18.72
N LEU A 51 4.65 -1.02 -18.74
CA LEU A 51 4.25 -0.29 -17.53
C LEU A 51 2.94 -0.81 -16.95
N LEU A 52 1.98 -1.18 -17.81
CA LEU A 52 0.71 -1.78 -17.38
C LEU A 52 0.93 -3.18 -16.78
N ASP A 53 1.83 -3.99 -17.32
CA ASP A 53 2.18 -5.30 -16.76
C ASP A 53 2.91 -5.16 -15.41
N SER A 54 3.67 -4.07 -15.25
CA SER A 54 4.33 -3.73 -13.98
C SER A 54 3.35 -3.36 -12.86
N VAL A 55 2.09 -3.01 -13.16
CA VAL A 55 1.05 -2.74 -12.15
C VAL A 55 0.85 -3.93 -11.20
N ALA A 56 0.94 -5.16 -11.72
CA ALA A 56 0.75 -6.38 -10.92
C ALA A 56 1.73 -6.46 -9.73
N HIS A 57 2.91 -5.85 -9.87
CA HIS A 57 3.95 -5.86 -8.86
C HIS A 57 3.78 -4.75 -7.79
N MET A 58 2.85 -3.80 -8.00
CA MET A 58 2.57 -2.71 -7.05
C MET A 58 2.15 -3.23 -5.67
N ARG A 59 1.50 -4.40 -5.60
CA ARG A 59 1.10 -5.03 -4.33
C ARG A 59 2.27 -5.29 -3.40
N LEU A 60 3.36 -5.87 -3.93
CA LEU A 60 4.55 -6.18 -3.12
C LEU A 60 5.26 -4.91 -2.64
N LEU A 61 5.41 -3.94 -3.55
CA LEU A 61 6.04 -2.65 -3.24
C LEU A 61 5.29 -1.93 -2.13
N THR A 62 3.95 -1.90 -2.22
CA THR A 62 3.14 -1.15 -1.26
C THR A 62 3.11 -1.82 0.11
N MET A 63 3.07 -3.16 0.15
CA MET A 63 3.20 -3.89 1.42
C MET A 63 4.54 -3.61 2.10
N GLY A 64 5.65 -3.63 1.35
CA GLY A 64 6.97 -3.26 1.88
C GLY A 64 7.00 -1.82 2.40
N LEU A 65 6.45 -0.87 1.63
CA LEU A 65 6.41 0.54 2.00
C LEU A 65 5.57 0.77 3.27
N ILE A 66 4.40 0.16 3.37
CA ILE A 66 3.51 0.31 4.53
C ILE A 66 4.19 -0.24 5.78
N LEU A 67 4.81 -1.42 5.70
CA LEU A 67 5.54 -2.00 6.83
C LEU A 67 6.69 -1.09 7.25
N LEU A 68 7.47 -0.55 6.30
CA LEU A 68 8.54 0.40 6.61
C LEU A 68 8.02 1.68 7.26
N LEU A 69 6.95 2.28 6.73
CA LEU A 69 6.37 3.50 7.29
C LEU A 69 5.82 3.29 8.69
N VAL A 70 5.10 2.19 8.91
CA VAL A 70 4.55 1.82 10.21
C VAL A 70 5.67 1.63 11.23
N LEU A 71 6.69 0.84 10.89
CA LEU A 71 7.83 0.61 11.78
C LEU A 71 8.66 1.87 12.01
N ARG A 72 8.74 2.76 11.01
CA ARG A 72 9.52 4.01 11.07
C ARG A 72 8.86 5.08 11.92
N PHE A 73 7.56 5.30 11.74
CA PHE A 73 6.85 6.45 12.33
C PHE A 73 6.00 6.07 13.54
N SER A 74 5.61 4.81 13.67
CA SER A 74 4.81 4.34 14.81
C SER A 74 5.37 3.01 15.36
N PRO A 75 6.66 2.97 15.76
CA PRO A 75 7.29 1.74 16.28
C PRO A 75 6.62 1.20 17.56
N ARG A 76 5.88 2.04 18.29
CA ARG A 76 5.12 1.68 19.49
C ARG A 76 3.63 1.36 19.22
N GLY A 77 3.19 1.41 17.95
CA GLY A 77 1.78 1.31 17.57
C GLY A 77 1.12 2.67 17.33
N LEU A 78 0.04 2.68 16.55
CA LEU A 78 -0.69 3.89 16.14
C LEU A 78 -1.49 4.56 17.29
N LEU A 79 -1.80 3.82 18.36
CA LEU A 79 -2.59 4.33 19.49
C LEU A 79 -1.79 4.19 20.78
N PRO A 80 -1.78 5.23 21.64
CA PRO A 80 -1.13 5.16 22.94
C PRO A 80 -1.86 4.13 23.83
N GLU A 81 -1.08 3.23 24.42
CA GLU A 81 -1.51 2.30 25.45
C GLU A 81 -1.86 3.10 26.73
N LYS A 82 -3.04 2.85 27.30
CA LYS A 82 -3.42 3.30 28.65
C LYS A 82 -3.41 2.10 29.59
#